data_AF-A0A1H1LSD3-F1
#
_entry.id   AF-A0A1H1LSD3-F1
#
_cell.length_a   1.000
_cell.length_b   1.000
_cell.length_c   1.000
_cell.angle_alpha   90.00
_cell.angle_beta   90.00
_cell.angle_gamma   90.00
#
_symmetry.space_group_name_H-M   'P 1'
#
loop_
_entity.id
_entity.type
_entity.pdbx_description
1 polymer ?
#
loop_
_entity_poly.entity_id
_entity_poly.type
_entity_poly.pdbx_seq_one_letter_code
_entity_poly.pdbx_strand_id
1 'polypeptide(L)'
;MDASTQPSTAASTTDTAPAAATAAWQLLGARPPKVFAMHIGYAARAAQKGRTPEAPGYFLKPATSLTTGGEVVAPAGTEIFGFEGEIAIVIGRGGRAIDEADAWGHVAHVTASNDLGVFDLRWADKGSNIRSKGGDGFTAIGPALLPAERLDPASIEVRTWLDGELVQEDSSSTLLFSLAQIVSDLSQLVTLEPGDVILTGTPANASTFGPGQRVEVEVSATDLDGERLSTGRLASTVRVGDQQLPPYSAQPKPTPEQWADASGRPIDEFRAESAPVLDDELRAQLSTIALATLSSGLRKRGLNNVSIDGLRSTQPGKRIVGTARTLRYVPNREDLFTSHGGGYNAQKRLFDDLHEGDVVVIEARGDNRSGTLGDILALRARHLGAAGIVTDGGVRDLDVVTEIGVPTYHAGGHPAVLGRLHVPWSYDETVACGGATVQPGDIIVADGDGVLVIPPALVRELVEESIEQERAEEFIAAQVDAGERIDGLFPMNAEWRAKYAASQEQAGA
;
A
#
# COMPACT_ATOMS: atom_id res chain seq x y z
N MET A 1 70.89 35.57 4.49
CA MET A 1 70.27 35.87 3.19
C MET A 1 70.62 34.71 2.28
N ASP A 2 69.71 33.79 2.04
CA ASP A 2 69.11 33.55 0.72
C ASP A 2 68.17 32.35 0.77
N ALA A 3 67.30 32.29 -0.22
CA ALA A 3 66.06 31.55 -0.35
C ALA A 3 66.12 30.02 -0.16
N SER A 4 65.05 29.46 0.40
CA SER A 4 64.51 28.18 -0.07
C SER A 4 63.00 28.27 -0.25
N THR A 5 62.64 28.22 -1.53
CA THR A 5 61.34 28.10 -2.17
C THR A 5 60.41 27.10 -1.48
N GLN A 6 59.25 27.57 -1.03
CA GLN A 6 58.07 26.72 -0.91
C GLN A 6 57.42 26.58 -2.30
N PRO A 7 57.10 25.37 -2.77
CA PRO A 7 56.32 25.22 -3.99
C PRO A 7 54.86 25.60 -3.70
N SER A 8 54.42 26.69 -4.33
CA SER A 8 53.02 26.99 -4.56
C SER A 8 52.47 25.98 -5.57
N THR A 9 51.75 24.97 -5.09
CA THR A 9 50.82 24.22 -5.93
C THR A 9 49.40 24.57 -5.51
N ALA A 10 48.85 25.59 -6.17
CA ALA A 10 47.41 25.76 -6.26
C ALA A 10 46.87 24.52 -6.99
N ALA A 11 46.40 23.54 -6.24
CA ALA A 11 45.71 22.39 -6.77
C ALA A 11 44.40 22.89 -7.40
N SER A 12 44.25 22.66 -8.71
CA SER A 12 42.99 22.83 -9.43
C SER A 12 41.88 22.06 -8.72
N THR A 13 40.84 22.75 -8.25
CA THR A 13 39.75 22.22 -7.41
C THR A 13 38.74 21.33 -8.17
N THR A 14 39.14 20.75 -9.31
CA THR A 14 38.27 19.98 -10.22
C THR A 14 38.39 18.45 -10.09
N ASP A 15 39.30 17.93 -9.26
CA ASP A 15 39.79 16.54 -9.41
C ASP A 15 38.95 15.42 -8.72
N THR A 16 37.74 15.71 -8.23
CA THR A 16 36.91 14.73 -7.49
C THR A 16 35.45 14.65 -7.90
N ALA A 17 35.02 15.37 -8.95
CA ALA A 17 33.64 15.35 -9.40
C ALA A 17 33.35 14.15 -10.31
N PRO A 18 32.15 13.54 -10.27
CA PRO A 18 31.73 12.55 -11.24
C PRO A 18 31.81 13.12 -12.67
N ALA A 19 32.25 12.31 -13.64
CA ALA A 19 32.38 12.75 -15.03
C ALA A 19 31.03 13.23 -15.61
N ALA A 20 29.94 12.54 -15.25
CA ALA A 20 28.58 12.89 -15.61
C ALA A 20 28.17 14.28 -15.09
N ALA A 21 28.50 14.61 -13.85
CA ALA A 21 28.25 15.92 -13.26
C ALA A 21 29.05 17.02 -13.97
N THR A 22 30.30 16.75 -14.31
CA THR A 22 31.15 17.70 -15.03
C THR A 22 30.57 18.06 -16.40
N ALA A 23 30.01 17.09 -17.14
CA ALA A 23 29.34 17.36 -18.42
C ALA A 23 28.11 18.26 -18.25
N ALA A 24 27.30 18.02 -17.22
CA ALA A 24 26.15 18.87 -16.90
C ALA A 24 26.59 20.29 -16.50
N TRP A 25 27.67 20.44 -15.73
CA TRP A 25 28.21 21.73 -15.35
C TRP A 25 28.74 22.51 -16.56
N GLN A 26 29.33 21.82 -17.54
CA GLN A 26 29.74 22.44 -18.81
C GLN A 26 28.54 22.95 -19.61
N LEU A 27 27.45 22.16 -19.68
CA LEU A 27 26.20 22.59 -20.30
C LEU A 27 25.65 23.85 -19.62
N LEU A 28 25.70 23.91 -18.29
CA LEU A 28 25.25 25.05 -17.49
C LEU A 28 26.26 26.21 -17.44
N GLY A 29 27.43 26.06 -18.06
CA GLY A 29 28.53 27.04 -18.08
C GLY A 29 29.45 27.02 -16.84
N ALA A 30 28.98 26.52 -15.69
CA ALA A 30 29.77 26.31 -14.49
C ALA A 30 29.09 25.29 -13.55
N ARG A 31 29.79 24.88 -12.49
CA ARG A 31 29.20 24.09 -11.40
C ARG A 31 28.13 24.93 -10.68
N PRO A 32 26.86 24.48 -10.63
CA PRO A 32 25.81 25.16 -9.86
C PRO A 32 26.17 25.25 -8.38
N PRO A 33 25.99 26.42 -7.74
CA PRO A 33 26.16 26.55 -6.30
C PRO A 33 25.15 25.68 -5.54
N LYS A 34 23.87 25.74 -5.95
CA LYS A 34 22.76 25.00 -5.33
C LYS A 34 21.85 24.40 -6.40
N VAL A 35 21.32 23.21 -6.11
CA VAL A 35 20.26 22.56 -6.89
C VAL A 35 19.07 22.37 -5.96
N PHE A 36 18.02 23.13 -6.17
CA PHE A 36 16.76 23.03 -5.45
C PHE A 36 15.80 22.13 -6.20
N ALA A 37 14.96 21.42 -5.47
CA ALA A 37 13.85 20.66 -6.04
C ALA A 37 12.60 20.84 -5.18
N MET A 38 11.45 20.99 -5.84
CA MET A 38 10.16 21.15 -5.19
C MET A 38 9.48 19.81 -4.95
N HIS A 39 8.82 19.65 -3.80
CA HIS A 39 8.11 18.41 -3.47
C HIS A 39 6.87 18.15 -4.32
N ILE A 40 5.94 19.12 -4.37
CA ILE A 40 4.69 19.01 -5.13
C ILE A 40 4.45 20.36 -5.80
N GLY A 41 4.63 20.39 -7.13
CA GLY A 41 4.50 21.61 -7.94
C GLY A 41 3.20 21.72 -8.73
N TYR A 42 2.60 20.59 -9.12
CA TYR A 42 1.46 20.56 -10.03
C TYR A 42 0.15 20.22 -9.33
N ALA A 43 -0.94 20.85 -9.76
CA ALA A 43 -2.28 20.57 -9.24
C ALA A 43 -2.70 19.11 -9.47
N ALA A 44 -2.40 18.55 -10.65
CA ALA A 44 -2.69 17.16 -10.97
C ALA A 44 -1.92 16.19 -10.07
N ARG A 45 -0.66 16.48 -9.75
CA ARG A 45 0.16 15.66 -8.85
C ARG A 45 -0.33 15.74 -7.40
N ALA A 46 -0.75 16.91 -6.93
CA ALA A 46 -1.38 17.08 -5.62
C ALA A 46 -2.67 16.27 -5.49
N ALA A 47 -3.53 16.29 -6.52
CA ALA A 47 -4.75 15.49 -6.57
C ALA A 47 -4.44 13.98 -6.53
N GLN A 48 -3.44 13.51 -7.30
CA GLN A 48 -3.00 12.11 -7.29
C GLN A 48 -2.50 11.66 -5.91
N LYS A 49 -1.81 12.54 -5.18
CA LYS A 49 -1.31 12.27 -3.82
C LYS A 49 -2.37 12.48 -2.74
N GLY A 50 -3.57 12.95 -3.08
CA GLY A 50 -4.63 13.26 -2.13
C GLY A 50 -4.28 14.39 -1.14
N ARG A 51 -3.30 15.23 -1.47
CA ARG A 51 -2.83 16.33 -0.61
C ARG A 51 -2.32 17.49 -1.45
N THR A 52 -2.88 18.67 -1.19
CA THR A 52 -2.45 19.95 -1.78
C THR A 52 -1.64 20.74 -0.75
N PRO A 53 -0.39 21.12 -1.03
CA PRO A 53 0.40 21.95 -0.11
C PRO A 53 -0.16 23.38 -0.03
N GLU A 54 -0.10 23.99 1.16
CA GLU A 54 -0.50 25.40 1.37
C GLU A 54 0.57 26.40 0.92
N ALA A 55 1.83 25.98 0.88
CA ALA A 55 2.99 26.78 0.49
C ALA A 55 4.04 25.93 -0.24
N PRO A 56 4.95 26.53 -1.03
CA PRO A 56 6.03 25.79 -1.67
C PRO A 56 6.92 25.06 -0.65
N GLY A 57 7.34 23.84 -1.00
CA GLY A 57 8.22 23.04 -0.17
C GLY A 57 9.40 22.51 -0.98
N TYR A 58 10.62 22.77 -0.52
CA TYR A 58 11.84 22.47 -1.25
C TYR A 58 12.79 21.55 -0.49
N PHE A 59 13.59 20.82 -1.24
CA PHE A 59 14.76 20.10 -0.75
C PHE A 59 15.97 20.40 -1.65
N LEU A 60 17.16 20.05 -1.17
CA LEU A 60 18.40 20.25 -1.92
C LEU A 60 18.88 18.94 -2.52
N LYS A 61 19.33 19.01 -3.77
CA LYS A 61 20.09 17.95 -4.42
C LYS A 61 21.58 18.34 -4.47
N PRO A 62 22.52 17.41 -4.26
CA PRO A 62 23.92 17.68 -4.47
C PRO A 62 24.21 18.03 -5.93
N ALA A 63 25.05 19.03 -6.20
CA ALA A 63 25.46 19.36 -7.58
C ALA A 63 26.17 18.20 -8.30
N THR A 64 26.71 17.22 -7.56
CA THR A 64 27.31 15.99 -8.11
C THR A 64 26.27 14.99 -8.62
N SER A 65 24.99 15.14 -8.25
CA SER A 65 23.90 14.33 -8.81
C SER A 65 23.56 14.69 -10.26
N LEU A 66 24.03 15.85 -10.76
CA LEU A 66 23.73 16.32 -12.11
C LEU A 66 24.32 15.39 -13.18
N THR A 67 23.63 15.27 -14.31
CA THR A 67 24.11 14.59 -15.52
C THR A 67 23.39 15.15 -16.76
N THR A 68 23.93 14.94 -17.96
CA THR A 68 23.25 15.27 -19.23
C THR A 68 22.39 14.11 -19.76
N GLY A 69 21.88 13.27 -18.86
CA GLY A 69 21.20 12.00 -19.17
C GLY A 69 22.13 10.78 -19.05
N GLY A 70 21.74 9.67 -19.67
CA GLY A 70 22.50 8.41 -19.68
C GLY A 70 22.08 7.39 -18.62
N GLU A 71 22.94 6.40 -18.39
CA GLU A 71 22.69 5.30 -17.46
C GLU A 71 23.07 5.69 -16.03
N VAL A 72 22.11 5.54 -15.11
CA VAL A 72 22.32 5.67 -13.66
C VAL A 72 22.59 4.30 -13.06
N VAL A 73 23.56 4.22 -12.15
CA VAL A 73 23.91 2.99 -11.45
C VAL A 73 23.39 3.06 -10.01
N ALA A 74 22.39 2.23 -9.70
CA ALA A 74 21.85 2.11 -8.36
C ALA A 74 22.59 1.03 -7.54
N PRO A 75 22.63 1.15 -6.20
CA PRO A 75 23.22 0.13 -5.33
C PRO A 75 22.52 -1.24 -5.45
N ALA A 76 23.26 -2.31 -5.13
CA ALA A 76 22.71 -3.66 -5.12
C ALA A 76 21.52 -3.78 -4.16
N GLY A 77 20.51 -4.57 -4.56
CA GLY A 77 19.31 -4.83 -3.76
C GLY A 77 18.24 -3.73 -3.81
N THR A 78 18.40 -2.71 -4.66
CA THR A 78 17.36 -1.71 -4.93
C THR A 78 16.43 -2.19 -6.04
N GLU A 79 15.13 -1.89 -5.92
CA GLU A 79 14.11 -2.40 -6.85
C GLU A 79 13.17 -1.28 -7.37
N ILE A 80 13.01 -0.19 -6.62
CA ILE A 80 12.03 0.86 -6.90
C ILE A 80 12.74 2.11 -7.43
N PHE A 81 12.91 2.20 -8.75
CA PHE A 81 13.46 3.38 -9.41
C PHE A 81 12.35 4.29 -9.90
N GLY A 82 12.34 5.54 -9.44
CA GLY A 82 11.39 6.55 -9.85
C GLY A 82 11.92 7.47 -10.94
N PHE A 83 11.02 7.91 -11.80
CA PHE A 83 11.25 9.04 -12.70
C PHE A 83 10.23 10.15 -12.44
N GLU A 84 10.68 11.38 -12.62
CA GLU A 84 9.89 12.58 -12.41
C GLU A 84 10.33 13.59 -13.48
N GLY A 85 9.58 13.68 -14.58
CA GLY A 85 9.86 14.66 -15.62
C GLY A 85 9.47 16.06 -15.17
N GLU A 86 10.39 17.02 -15.30
CA GLU A 86 10.23 18.37 -14.77
C GLU A 86 10.73 19.46 -15.72
N ILE A 87 10.16 20.66 -15.52
CA ILE A 87 10.75 21.91 -16.00
C ILE A 87 11.81 22.33 -14.98
N ALA A 88 13.05 22.53 -15.44
CA ALA A 88 14.11 23.12 -14.63
C ALA A 88 14.41 24.55 -15.11
N ILE A 89 14.63 25.46 -14.16
CA ILE A 89 15.06 26.83 -14.44
C ILE A 89 16.47 27.07 -13.89
N VAL A 90 17.26 27.87 -14.61
CA VAL A 90 18.63 28.23 -14.26
C VAL A 90 18.71 29.72 -13.99
N ILE A 91 19.15 30.10 -12.79
CA ILE A 91 19.27 31.51 -12.39
C ILE A 91 20.44 32.16 -13.12
N GLY A 92 20.19 33.28 -13.81
CA GLY A 92 21.20 34.09 -14.48
C GLY A 92 21.69 35.27 -13.64
N ARG A 93 20.76 35.90 -12.92
CA ARG A 93 21.03 37.03 -12.03
C ARG A 93 20.65 36.64 -10.61
N GLY A 94 21.63 36.65 -9.71
CA GLY A 94 21.37 36.39 -8.30
C GLY A 94 20.52 37.47 -7.64
N GLY A 95 20.11 37.22 -6.40
CA GLY A 95 19.32 38.17 -5.62
C GLY A 95 18.79 37.58 -4.32
N ARG A 96 18.27 38.45 -3.46
CA ARG A 96 17.63 38.08 -2.19
C ARG A 96 16.40 38.96 -2.01
N ALA A 97 15.32 38.40 -1.48
CA ALA A 97 14.03 39.05 -1.35
C ALA A 97 13.59 39.71 -2.68
N ILE A 98 13.65 38.92 -3.75
CA ILE A 98 13.25 39.32 -5.10
C ILE A 98 11.73 39.39 -5.14
N ASP A 99 11.18 40.52 -5.59
CA ASP A 99 9.73 40.66 -5.80
C ASP A 99 9.26 39.73 -6.93
N GLU A 100 8.06 39.15 -6.78
CA GLU A 100 7.51 38.20 -7.76
C GLU A 100 7.44 38.78 -9.18
N ALA A 101 7.12 40.06 -9.31
CA ALA A 101 7.04 40.75 -10.60
C ALA A 101 8.39 40.84 -11.32
N ASP A 102 9.50 40.86 -10.58
CA ASP A 102 10.86 40.93 -11.14
C ASP A 102 11.51 39.55 -11.30
N ALA A 103 10.94 38.54 -10.67
CA ALA A 103 11.55 37.22 -10.49
C ALA A 103 11.90 36.52 -11.82
N TRP A 104 11.05 36.61 -12.84
CA TRP A 104 11.35 35.99 -14.14
C TRP A 104 12.60 36.58 -14.80
N GLY A 105 12.84 37.88 -14.63
CA GLY A 105 14.04 38.55 -15.14
C GLY A 105 15.35 38.10 -14.47
N HIS A 106 15.29 37.24 -13.45
CA HIS A 106 16.45 36.60 -12.83
C HIS A 106 16.79 35.24 -13.44
N VAL A 107 15.88 34.64 -14.22
CA VAL A 107 16.08 33.36 -14.88
C VAL A 107 16.83 33.58 -16.20
N ALA A 108 17.91 32.84 -16.43
CA ALA A 108 18.63 32.85 -17.71
C ALA A 108 18.08 31.80 -18.67
N HIS A 109 17.84 30.59 -18.18
CA HIS A 109 17.47 29.46 -19.03
C HIS A 109 16.39 28.59 -18.43
N VAL A 110 15.64 27.94 -19.31
CA VAL A 110 14.70 26.85 -19.03
C VAL A 110 15.22 25.59 -19.71
N THR A 111 15.10 24.43 -19.08
CA THR A 111 15.54 23.16 -19.65
C THR A 111 14.75 21.98 -19.09
N ALA A 112 14.86 20.81 -19.70
CA ALA A 112 14.23 19.60 -19.20
C ALA A 112 15.07 18.99 -18.08
N SER A 113 14.40 18.38 -17.10
CA SER A 113 15.05 17.59 -16.08
C SER A 113 14.30 16.29 -15.81
N ASN A 114 15.04 15.26 -15.43
CA ASN A 114 14.47 14.04 -14.86
C ASN A 114 14.99 13.90 -13.42
N ASP A 115 14.10 14.13 -12.45
CA ASP A 115 14.39 13.98 -11.01
C ASP A 115 14.26 12.50 -10.60
N LEU A 116 15.30 11.75 -10.93
CA LEU A 116 15.37 10.32 -10.64
C LEU A 116 15.53 10.06 -9.14
N GLY A 117 15.07 8.88 -8.72
CA GLY A 117 15.39 8.40 -7.39
C GLY A 117 15.30 6.90 -7.20
N VAL A 118 15.94 6.45 -6.14
CA VAL A 118 15.82 5.10 -5.58
C VAL A 118 14.90 5.20 -4.37
N PHE A 119 13.64 4.81 -4.54
CA PHE A 119 12.61 5.04 -3.53
C PHE A 119 12.60 3.99 -2.42
N ASP A 120 13.29 2.86 -2.61
CA ASP A 120 13.60 1.87 -1.56
C ASP A 120 14.35 2.47 -0.37
N LEU A 121 15.03 3.61 -0.57
CA LEU A 121 15.84 4.32 0.42
C LEU A 121 15.15 5.58 0.95
N ARG A 122 13.99 5.95 0.40
CA ARG A 122 13.24 7.18 0.76
C ARG A 122 12.87 7.22 2.24
N TRP A 123 12.65 6.05 2.85
CA TRP A 123 12.29 5.94 4.27
C TRP A 123 13.34 6.52 5.22
N ALA A 124 14.60 6.59 4.80
CA ALA A 124 15.71 7.00 5.67
C ALA A 124 15.81 8.52 5.85
N ASP A 125 15.39 9.29 4.84
CA ASP A 125 15.53 10.75 4.76
C ASP A 125 14.20 11.39 4.32
N LYS A 126 13.09 10.98 4.93
CA LYS A 126 11.76 11.50 4.58
C LYS A 126 11.74 13.03 4.66
N GLY A 127 11.41 13.67 3.55
CA GLY A 127 11.38 15.13 3.42
C GLY A 127 12.66 15.72 2.84
N SER A 128 13.86 15.31 3.27
CA SER A 128 15.10 15.86 2.68
C SER A 128 15.55 15.12 1.41
N ASN A 129 15.11 13.87 1.20
CA ASN A 129 15.36 13.04 0.01
C ASN A 129 16.84 12.83 -0.35
N ILE A 130 17.78 13.05 0.58
CA ILE A 130 19.21 13.06 0.27
C ILE A 130 19.66 11.71 -0.29
N ARG A 131 19.42 10.59 0.41
CA ARG A 131 19.85 9.27 -0.07
C ARG A 131 19.01 8.70 -1.22
N SER A 132 17.75 9.10 -1.34
CA SER A 132 16.87 8.60 -2.41
C SER A 132 17.01 9.35 -3.73
N LYS A 133 17.35 10.64 -3.70
CA LYS A 133 17.42 11.50 -4.90
C LYS A 133 18.81 12.12 -5.14
N GLY A 134 19.73 12.08 -4.17
CA GLY A 134 21.00 12.79 -4.24
C GLY A 134 22.19 12.02 -4.83
N GLY A 135 21.99 10.78 -5.30
CA GLY A 135 23.05 9.96 -5.89
C GLY A 135 23.61 10.53 -7.20
N ASP A 136 24.82 10.11 -7.57
CA ASP A 136 25.45 10.52 -8.83
C ASP A 136 24.57 10.11 -10.04
N GLY A 137 24.29 11.07 -10.92
CA GLY A 137 23.43 10.87 -12.10
C GLY A 137 21.93 10.96 -11.84
N PHE A 138 21.47 11.18 -10.60
CA PHE A 138 20.04 11.19 -10.26
C PHE A 138 19.32 12.49 -10.66
N THR A 139 20.03 13.48 -11.20
CA THR A 139 19.45 14.75 -11.68
C THR A 139 19.86 14.96 -13.12
N ALA A 140 19.16 14.33 -14.06
CA ALA A 140 19.42 14.58 -15.46
C ALA A 140 18.92 15.98 -15.84
N ILE A 141 19.68 16.72 -16.65
CA ILE A 141 19.32 18.05 -17.14
C ILE A 141 19.78 18.25 -18.60
N GLY A 142 19.05 19.04 -19.38
CA GLY A 142 19.37 19.32 -20.79
C GLY A 142 18.39 18.67 -21.77
N PRO A 143 18.81 18.25 -22.98
CA PRO A 143 20.15 18.42 -23.55
C PRO A 143 20.43 19.84 -24.07
N ALA A 144 19.41 20.70 -24.19
CA ALA A 144 19.57 22.10 -24.57
C ALA A 144 18.98 23.06 -23.52
N LEU A 145 19.45 24.31 -23.56
CA LEU A 145 18.98 25.41 -22.71
C LEU A 145 18.17 26.39 -23.55
N LEU A 146 16.91 26.63 -23.17
CA LEU A 146 16.04 27.61 -23.81
C LEU A 146 16.22 28.97 -23.11
N PRO A 147 16.48 30.06 -23.85
CA PRO A 147 16.68 31.39 -23.24
C PRO A 147 15.38 31.92 -22.64
N ALA A 148 15.36 32.14 -21.33
CA ALA A 148 14.14 32.50 -20.60
C ALA A 148 13.55 33.86 -21.03
N GLU A 149 14.39 34.79 -21.50
CA GLU A 149 13.96 36.10 -22.01
C GLU A 149 13.06 36.01 -23.25
N ARG A 150 13.10 34.88 -23.97
CA ARG A 150 12.23 34.63 -25.15
C ARG A 150 10.95 33.89 -24.78
N LEU A 151 10.74 33.50 -23.52
CA LEU A 151 9.64 32.62 -23.12
C LEU A 151 8.63 33.35 -22.23
N ASP A 152 7.36 33.00 -22.37
CA ASP A 152 6.33 33.27 -21.37
C ASP A 152 6.40 32.19 -20.26
N PRO A 153 6.65 32.56 -18.99
CA PRO A 153 6.74 31.60 -17.88
C PRO A 153 5.45 30.81 -17.64
N ALA A 154 4.31 31.26 -18.14
CA ALA A 154 3.02 30.57 -18.00
C ALA A 154 2.73 29.57 -19.13
N SER A 155 3.57 29.46 -20.17
CA SER A 155 3.29 28.62 -21.35
C SER A 155 4.42 27.66 -21.73
N ILE A 156 5.13 27.13 -20.73
CA ILE A 156 6.19 26.14 -20.94
C ILE A 156 5.57 24.75 -20.76
N GLU A 157 5.77 23.86 -21.72
CA GLU A 157 5.24 22.50 -21.72
C GLU A 157 6.33 21.50 -21.30
N VAL A 158 5.93 20.47 -20.54
CA VAL A 158 6.77 19.32 -20.21
C VAL A 158 6.09 18.04 -20.67
N ARG A 159 6.86 17.14 -21.28
CA ARG A 159 6.41 15.81 -21.66
C ARG A 159 7.42 14.76 -21.21
N THR A 160 6.93 13.59 -20.84
CA THR A 160 7.75 12.45 -20.43
C THR A 160 7.28 11.18 -21.10
N TRP A 161 8.22 10.40 -21.61
CA TRP A 161 7.96 9.11 -22.24
C TRP A 161 8.68 7.98 -21.50
N LEU A 162 8.01 6.85 -21.36
CA LEU A 162 8.60 5.59 -20.91
C LEU A 162 8.56 4.61 -22.08
N ASP A 163 9.73 4.17 -22.55
CA ASP A 163 9.87 3.27 -23.71
C ASP A 163 9.13 3.76 -24.97
N GLY A 164 9.02 5.08 -25.12
CA GLY A 164 8.34 5.74 -26.23
C GLY A 164 6.86 6.04 -26.00
N GLU A 165 6.25 5.50 -24.95
CA GLU A 165 4.86 5.82 -24.56
C GLU A 165 4.79 7.12 -23.77
N LEU A 166 3.91 8.04 -24.14
CA LEU A 166 3.73 9.31 -23.42
C LEU A 166 3.02 9.03 -22.07
N VAL A 167 3.74 9.24 -20.98
CA VAL A 167 3.25 8.95 -19.61
C VAL A 167 2.97 10.22 -18.80
N GLN A 168 3.67 11.33 -19.07
CA GLN A 168 3.39 12.63 -18.47
C GLN A 168 3.29 13.72 -19.55
N GLU A 169 2.31 14.61 -19.42
CA GLU A 169 2.16 15.81 -20.24
C GLU A 169 1.45 16.89 -19.42
N ASP A 170 2.07 18.07 -19.32
CA ASP A 170 1.48 19.22 -18.63
C ASP A 170 2.16 20.54 -19.02
N SER A 171 1.71 21.66 -18.45
CA SER A 171 2.21 23.01 -18.71
C SER A 171 2.46 23.78 -17.42
N SER A 172 3.43 24.70 -17.43
CA SER A 172 3.68 25.63 -16.32
C SER A 172 2.47 26.49 -15.93
N SER A 173 1.46 26.62 -16.80
CA SER A 173 0.15 27.23 -16.48
C SER A 173 -0.66 26.50 -15.40
N THR A 174 -0.39 25.21 -15.15
CA THR A 174 -1.13 24.38 -14.18
C THR A 174 -0.37 24.17 -12.87
N LEU A 175 0.82 24.77 -12.74
CA LEU A 175 1.57 24.79 -11.49
C LEU A 175 0.72 25.42 -10.37
N LEU A 176 0.82 24.84 -9.18
CA LEU A 176 0.25 25.38 -7.94
C LEU A 176 0.89 26.71 -7.57
N PHE A 177 2.18 26.85 -7.87
CA PHE A 177 2.98 28.03 -7.61
C PHE A 177 3.67 28.43 -8.90
N SER A 178 3.47 29.67 -9.36
CA SER A 178 4.02 30.13 -10.63
C SER A 178 5.56 30.05 -10.62
N LEU A 179 6.21 29.95 -11.79
CA LEU A 179 7.68 29.94 -11.86
C LEU A 179 8.29 31.20 -11.22
N ALA A 180 7.64 32.35 -11.39
CA ALA A 180 8.04 33.61 -10.77
C ALA A 180 7.87 33.56 -9.24
N GLN A 181 6.76 33.00 -8.75
CA GLN A 181 6.51 32.81 -7.32
C GLN A 181 7.56 31.90 -6.68
N ILE A 182 7.93 30.79 -7.32
CA ILE A 182 8.96 29.86 -6.83
C ILE A 182 10.31 30.59 -6.62
N VAL A 183 10.74 31.38 -7.60
CA VAL A 183 11.99 32.17 -7.52
C VAL A 183 11.89 33.22 -6.41
N SER A 184 10.78 33.96 -6.36
CA SER A 184 10.56 35.00 -5.35
C SER A 184 10.55 34.41 -3.94
N ASP A 185 9.79 33.34 -3.71
CA ASP A 185 9.61 32.67 -2.43
C ASP A 185 10.94 32.10 -1.89
N LEU A 186 11.67 31.32 -2.70
CA LEU A 186 13.00 30.83 -2.33
C LEU A 186 13.94 31.98 -1.95
N SER A 187 13.89 33.08 -2.71
CA SER A 187 14.78 34.22 -2.51
C SER A 187 14.55 34.98 -1.20
N GLN A 188 13.38 34.84 -0.57
CA GLN A 188 13.04 35.58 0.67
C GLN A 188 14.00 35.26 1.81
N LEU A 189 14.42 34.00 1.89
CA LEU A 189 15.34 33.52 2.93
C LEU A 189 16.69 33.07 2.38
N VAL A 190 16.75 32.61 1.13
CA VAL A 190 17.96 32.09 0.50
C VAL A 190 18.45 33.06 -0.57
N THR A 191 19.69 33.53 -0.49
CA THR A 191 20.27 34.29 -1.60
C THR A 191 20.42 33.35 -2.81
N LEU A 192 19.75 33.68 -3.90
CA LEU A 192 19.93 33.01 -5.18
C LEU A 192 21.20 33.51 -5.85
N GLU A 193 21.95 32.59 -6.46
CA GLU A 193 23.22 32.85 -7.12
C GLU A 193 23.11 32.51 -8.61
N PRO A 194 23.83 33.22 -9.50
CA PRO A 194 23.96 32.81 -10.89
C PRO A 194 24.44 31.35 -10.99
N GLY A 195 23.74 30.56 -11.80
CA GLY A 195 23.98 29.12 -11.97
C GLY A 195 23.17 28.22 -11.05
N ASP A 196 22.45 28.75 -10.05
CA ASP A 196 21.52 27.93 -9.27
C ASP A 196 20.47 27.29 -10.19
N VAL A 197 20.15 26.02 -9.91
CA VAL A 197 19.15 25.24 -10.64
C VAL A 197 17.96 25.00 -9.73
N ILE A 198 16.75 25.20 -10.25
CA ILE A 198 15.49 24.92 -9.54
C ILE A 198 14.64 23.97 -10.37
N LEU A 199 14.41 22.78 -9.81
CA LEU A 199 13.49 21.75 -10.28
C LEU A 199 12.08 22.10 -9.77
N THR A 200 11.15 22.33 -10.70
CA THR A 200 9.86 22.99 -10.42
C THR A 200 8.73 22.00 -10.13
N GLY A 201 9.07 20.76 -9.82
CA GLY A 201 8.14 19.68 -9.54
C GLY A 201 7.66 18.98 -10.81
N THR A 202 7.06 17.82 -10.60
CA THR A 202 6.60 16.94 -11.68
C THR A 202 5.06 16.91 -11.80
N PRO A 203 4.52 16.77 -13.02
CA PRO A 203 3.09 16.53 -13.23
C PRO A 203 2.59 15.22 -12.63
N ALA A 204 1.29 14.94 -12.78
CA ALA A 204 0.76 13.61 -12.50
C ALA A 204 1.47 12.53 -13.33
N ASN A 205 1.29 11.27 -12.93
CA ASN A 205 1.82 10.08 -13.62
C ASN A 205 3.36 9.94 -13.62
N ALA A 206 4.08 10.73 -12.82
CA ALA A 206 5.40 10.33 -12.35
C ALA A 206 5.28 8.98 -11.63
N SER A 207 6.14 8.03 -12.01
CA SER A 207 6.00 6.61 -11.66
C SER A 207 7.36 5.92 -11.58
N THR A 208 7.36 4.60 -11.66
CA THR A 208 8.56 3.75 -11.60
C THR A 208 8.97 3.23 -12.97
N PHE A 209 10.27 2.95 -13.14
CA PHE A 209 10.84 2.25 -14.28
C PHE A 209 11.91 1.25 -13.81
N GLY A 210 12.33 0.33 -14.67
CA GLY A 210 13.30 -0.72 -14.33
C GLY A 210 14.48 -0.82 -15.29
N PRO A 211 15.47 -1.68 -14.98
CA PRO A 211 16.57 -1.96 -15.89
C PRO A 211 16.10 -2.39 -17.28
N GLY A 212 16.74 -1.83 -18.31
CA GLY A 212 16.37 -2.04 -19.71
C GLY A 212 15.29 -1.09 -20.24
N GLN A 213 14.60 -0.35 -19.37
CA GLN A 213 13.67 0.69 -19.77
C GLN A 213 14.35 2.04 -19.93
N ARG A 214 13.75 2.91 -20.75
CA ARG A 214 14.25 4.24 -21.08
C ARG A 214 13.20 5.30 -20.82
N VAL A 215 13.56 6.28 -20.00
CA VAL A 215 12.75 7.46 -19.76
C VAL A 215 13.30 8.63 -20.58
N GLU A 216 12.42 9.38 -21.23
CA GLU A 216 12.78 10.60 -21.95
C GLU A 216 11.95 11.77 -21.44
N VAL A 217 12.58 12.92 -21.21
CA VAL A 217 11.90 14.17 -20.85
C VAL A 217 12.19 15.22 -21.92
N GLU A 218 11.17 15.97 -22.32
CA GLU A 218 11.31 17.12 -23.20
C GLU A 218 10.59 18.31 -22.58
N VAL A 219 11.22 19.48 -22.65
CA VAL A 219 10.59 20.75 -22.36
C VAL A 219 10.55 21.56 -23.64
N SER A 220 9.40 22.18 -23.90
CA SER A 220 9.21 22.97 -25.11
C SER A 220 8.31 24.16 -24.83
N ALA A 221 8.43 25.20 -25.63
CA ALA A 221 7.63 26.41 -25.50
C ALA A 221 7.53 27.09 -26.86
N THR A 222 6.43 27.78 -27.10
CA THR A 222 6.38 28.78 -28.18
C THR A 222 6.94 30.07 -27.61
N ASP A 223 7.94 30.62 -28.27
CA ASP A 223 8.59 31.84 -27.84
C ASP A 223 7.73 33.08 -28.13
N LEU A 224 8.16 34.25 -27.64
CA LEU A 224 7.43 35.52 -27.79
C LEU A 224 7.27 35.97 -29.25
N ASP A 225 8.10 35.46 -30.16
CA ASP A 225 8.04 35.74 -31.61
C ASP A 225 7.21 34.68 -32.38
N GLY A 226 6.70 33.64 -31.70
CA GLY A 226 5.89 32.57 -32.27
C GLY A 226 6.67 31.35 -32.79
N GLU A 227 7.98 31.28 -32.54
CA GLU A 227 8.82 30.11 -32.88
C GLU A 227 8.68 29.01 -31.82
N ARG A 228 8.52 27.75 -32.25
CA ARG A 228 8.53 26.61 -31.32
C ARG A 228 9.96 26.24 -30.95
N LEU A 229 10.31 26.40 -29.69
CA LEU A 229 11.57 25.97 -29.10
C LEU A 229 11.40 24.64 -28.37
N SER A 230 12.40 23.76 -28.44
CA SER A 230 12.44 22.50 -27.71
C SER A 230 13.84 22.25 -27.17
N THR A 231 13.91 21.65 -25.99
CA THR A 231 15.17 21.15 -25.42
C THR A 231 15.70 19.93 -26.16
N GLY A 232 14.86 19.25 -26.96
CA GLY A 232 15.08 17.87 -27.37
C GLY A 232 14.83 16.87 -26.22
N ARG A 233 14.96 15.58 -26.52
CA ARG A 233 14.69 14.50 -25.55
C ARG A 233 15.91 14.20 -24.68
N LEU A 234 15.80 14.52 -23.40
CA LEU A 234 16.73 14.13 -22.34
C LEU A 234 16.45 12.68 -21.92
N ALA A 235 17.39 11.78 -22.16
CA ALA A 235 17.19 10.36 -21.93
C ALA A 235 17.91 9.84 -20.68
N SER A 236 17.23 8.97 -19.93
CA SER A 236 17.76 8.30 -18.74
C SER A 236 17.44 6.81 -18.77
N THR A 237 18.38 5.99 -18.33
CA THR A 237 18.19 4.57 -18.05
C THR A 237 18.74 4.24 -16.66
N VAL A 238 18.39 3.08 -16.12
CA VAL A 238 18.91 2.61 -14.84
C VAL A 238 19.48 1.21 -14.97
N ARG A 239 20.52 0.91 -14.19
CA ARG A 239 20.95 -0.45 -13.90
C ARG A 239 21.25 -0.60 -12.42
N VAL A 240 21.15 -1.84 -11.93
CA VAL A 240 21.60 -2.21 -10.59
C VAL A 240 23.07 -2.61 -10.69
N GLY A 241 23.93 -1.94 -9.93
CA GLY A 241 25.35 -2.28 -9.81
C GLY A 241 25.63 -3.25 -8.68
N ASP A 242 26.91 -3.62 -8.54
CA ASP A 242 27.35 -4.61 -7.55
C ASP A 242 27.64 -4.01 -6.16
N GLN A 243 27.51 -2.69 -6.00
CA GLN A 243 27.82 -2.01 -4.75
C GLN A 243 26.84 -2.43 -3.65
N GLN A 244 27.34 -3.19 -2.69
CA GLN A 244 26.62 -3.50 -1.45
C GLN A 244 26.69 -2.31 -0.49
N LEU A 245 25.53 -1.86 0.01
CA LEU A 245 25.50 -0.86 1.06
C LEU A 245 25.94 -1.49 2.38
N PRO A 246 26.87 -0.86 3.13
CA PRO A 246 27.37 -1.44 4.37
C PRO A 246 26.24 -1.54 5.42
N PRO A 247 26.31 -2.49 6.38
CA PRO A 247 25.21 -2.76 7.31
C PRO A 247 24.75 -1.59 8.17
N TYR A 248 25.61 -0.59 8.40
CA TYR A 248 25.27 0.62 9.15
C TYR A 248 24.47 1.65 8.32
N SER A 249 24.42 1.49 6.99
CA SER A 249 23.64 2.36 6.11
C SER A 249 22.16 1.99 6.13
N ALA A 250 21.32 2.92 5.69
CA ALA A 250 19.96 2.58 5.32
C ALA A 250 19.99 1.54 4.20
N GLN A 251 19.28 0.43 4.42
CA GLN A 251 19.12 -0.63 3.45
C GLN A 251 17.87 -0.39 2.58
N PRO A 252 17.87 -0.84 1.32
CA PRO A 252 16.67 -0.84 0.48
C PRO A 252 15.51 -1.56 1.17
N LYS A 253 14.30 -1.01 1.10
CA LYS A 253 13.07 -1.59 1.67
C LYS A 253 11.92 -1.58 0.66
N PRO A 254 11.87 -2.48 -0.33
CA PRO A 254 10.83 -2.51 -1.36
C PRO A 254 9.48 -3.04 -0.83
N THR A 255 8.88 -2.36 0.15
CA THR A 255 7.59 -2.77 0.71
C THR A 255 6.43 -2.42 -0.25
N PRO A 256 5.27 -3.10 -0.16
CA PRO A 256 4.10 -2.76 -0.96
C PRO A 256 3.70 -1.27 -0.85
N GLU A 257 3.85 -0.67 0.33
CA GLU A 257 3.59 0.75 0.56
C GLU A 257 4.55 1.65 -0.22
N GLN A 258 5.84 1.27 -0.32
CA GLN A 258 6.81 2.04 -1.08
C GLN A 258 6.59 1.90 -2.58
N TRP A 259 6.24 0.71 -3.06
CA TRP A 259 5.85 0.49 -4.45
C TRP A 259 4.61 1.29 -4.83
N ALA A 260 3.58 1.29 -3.99
CA ALA A 260 2.36 2.06 -4.20
C ALA A 260 2.63 3.58 -4.22
N ASP A 261 3.39 4.09 -3.26
CA ASP A 261 3.74 5.51 -3.19
C ASP A 261 4.61 5.95 -4.39
N ALA A 262 5.56 5.11 -4.81
CA ALA A 262 6.44 5.37 -5.93
C ALA A 262 5.72 5.40 -7.28
N SER A 263 4.91 4.38 -7.54
CA SER A 263 4.26 4.17 -8.83
C SER A 263 2.95 4.95 -9.00
N GLY A 264 2.30 5.31 -7.88
CA GLY A 264 0.94 5.85 -7.87
C GLY A 264 -0.15 4.79 -8.09
N ARG A 265 0.20 3.49 -8.06
CA ARG A 265 -0.72 2.36 -8.23
C ARG A 265 -1.29 1.89 -6.86
N PRO A 266 -2.47 1.24 -6.83
CA PRO A 266 -3.05 0.67 -5.62
C PRO A 266 -2.09 -0.28 -4.89
N ILE A 267 -2.09 -0.24 -3.56
CA ILE A 267 -1.20 -1.08 -2.73
C ILE A 267 -1.43 -2.58 -2.91
N ASP A 268 -2.66 -2.99 -3.19
CA ASP A 268 -3.02 -4.40 -3.32
C ASP A 268 -2.37 -5.06 -4.55
N GLU A 269 -1.98 -4.28 -5.56
CA GLU A 269 -1.20 -4.79 -6.71
C GLU A 269 0.23 -5.23 -6.34
N PHE A 270 0.72 -4.82 -5.16
CA PHE A 270 2.06 -5.13 -4.67
C PHE A 270 2.07 -6.05 -3.45
N ARG A 271 0.89 -6.39 -2.92
CA ARG A 271 0.77 -7.40 -1.87
C ARG A 271 0.81 -8.77 -2.55
N ALA A 272 1.68 -9.66 -2.06
CA ALA A 272 1.67 -11.03 -2.52
C ALA A 272 0.29 -11.65 -2.21
N GLU A 273 -0.36 -12.23 -3.22
CA GLU A 273 -1.49 -13.12 -3.00
C GLU A 273 -1.01 -14.26 -2.08
N SER A 274 -1.50 -14.28 -0.85
CA SER A 274 -1.23 -15.39 0.05
C SER A 274 -2.11 -16.54 -0.38
N ALA A 275 -1.52 -17.72 -0.62
CA ALA A 275 -2.30 -18.92 -0.89
C ALA A 275 -3.38 -19.10 0.20
N PRO A 276 -4.62 -19.47 -0.17
CA PRO A 276 -5.69 -19.59 0.81
C PRO A 276 -5.28 -20.62 1.86
N VAL A 277 -5.31 -20.21 3.14
CA VAL A 277 -4.95 -21.09 4.26
C VAL A 277 -5.90 -22.29 4.35
N LEU A 278 -7.16 -22.09 3.96
CA LEU A 278 -8.20 -23.11 3.85
C LEU A 278 -8.28 -23.67 2.43
N ASP A 279 -7.51 -24.73 2.17
CA ASP A 279 -7.65 -25.55 0.97
C ASP A 279 -8.82 -26.56 1.10
N ASP A 280 -9.12 -27.26 0.00
CA ASP A 280 -10.23 -28.22 -0.06
C ASP A 280 -10.05 -29.41 0.90
N GLU A 281 -8.79 -29.84 1.12
CA GLU A 281 -8.46 -30.94 2.03
C GLU A 281 -8.77 -30.54 3.48
N LEU A 282 -8.26 -29.39 3.92
CA LEU A 282 -8.48 -28.88 5.26
C LEU A 282 -9.95 -28.56 5.49
N ARG A 283 -10.66 -28.03 4.49
CA ARG A 283 -12.12 -27.81 4.55
C ARG A 283 -12.87 -29.12 4.75
N ALA A 284 -12.49 -30.18 4.05
CA ALA A 284 -13.12 -31.50 4.19
C ALA A 284 -12.90 -32.07 5.61
N GLN A 285 -11.68 -31.96 6.15
CA GLN A 285 -11.37 -32.41 7.52
C GLN A 285 -12.13 -31.62 8.60
N LEU A 286 -12.14 -30.29 8.51
CA LEU A 286 -12.90 -29.44 9.43
C LEU A 286 -14.41 -29.69 9.36
N SER A 287 -14.91 -30.19 8.24
CA SER A 287 -16.32 -30.52 8.08
C SER A 287 -16.74 -31.76 8.87
N THR A 288 -15.80 -32.67 9.21
CA THR A 288 -16.08 -33.91 9.92
C THR A 288 -15.84 -33.83 11.42
N ILE A 289 -14.83 -33.09 11.86
CA ILE A 289 -14.44 -32.98 13.27
C ILE A 289 -15.54 -32.28 14.07
N ALA A 290 -15.95 -32.75 15.24
CA ALA A 290 -16.91 -32.10 16.12
C ALA A 290 -16.42 -30.72 16.58
N LEU A 291 -17.33 -29.74 16.63
CA LEU A 291 -16.99 -28.37 17.05
C LEU A 291 -16.43 -28.32 18.49
N ALA A 292 -16.94 -29.17 19.38
CA ALA A 292 -16.44 -29.33 20.74
C ALA A 292 -14.97 -29.79 20.81
N THR A 293 -14.55 -30.67 19.89
CA THR A 293 -13.16 -31.15 19.78
C THR A 293 -12.24 -29.99 19.39
N LEU A 294 -12.60 -29.23 18.35
CA LEU A 294 -11.86 -28.04 17.92
C LEU A 294 -11.76 -27.00 19.05
N SER A 295 -12.87 -26.76 19.75
CA SER A 295 -12.92 -25.84 20.90
C SER A 295 -11.98 -26.28 22.04
N SER A 296 -11.98 -27.58 22.38
CA SER A 296 -11.05 -28.17 23.36
C SER A 296 -9.58 -28.00 22.94
N GLY A 297 -9.27 -28.23 21.66
CA GLY A 297 -7.92 -28.06 21.11
C GLY A 297 -7.41 -26.62 21.16
N LEU A 298 -8.28 -25.63 20.90
CA LEU A 298 -7.96 -24.21 21.06
C LEU A 298 -7.75 -23.84 22.52
N ARG A 299 -8.59 -24.37 23.42
CA ARG A 299 -8.49 -24.12 24.86
C ARG A 299 -7.18 -24.65 25.45
N LYS A 300 -6.69 -25.81 24.99
CA LYS A 300 -5.37 -26.35 25.36
C LYS A 300 -4.22 -25.39 25.01
N ARG A 301 -4.40 -24.57 23.97
CA ARG A 301 -3.47 -23.52 23.51
C ARG A 301 -3.68 -22.17 24.21
N GLY A 302 -4.54 -22.11 25.22
CA GLY A 302 -4.85 -20.89 25.98
C GLY A 302 -5.89 -19.98 25.33
N LEU A 303 -6.49 -20.38 24.21
CA LEU A 303 -7.51 -19.60 23.50
C LEU A 303 -8.90 -19.92 24.07
N ASN A 304 -9.38 -19.09 24.98
CA ASN A 304 -10.66 -19.30 25.68
C ASN A 304 -11.82 -18.45 25.13
N ASN A 305 -11.54 -17.41 24.34
CA ASN A 305 -12.52 -16.40 23.90
C ASN A 305 -12.70 -16.41 22.37
N VAL A 306 -12.82 -17.61 21.80
CA VAL A 306 -12.86 -17.86 20.34
C VAL A 306 -14.24 -18.33 19.85
N SER A 307 -15.25 -18.35 20.72
CA SER A 307 -16.64 -18.63 20.34
C SER A 307 -17.42 -17.35 20.10
N ILE A 308 -18.22 -17.33 19.03
CA ILE A 308 -19.22 -16.28 18.81
C ILE A 308 -20.53 -16.78 19.43
N ASP A 309 -20.93 -16.12 20.52
CA ASP A 309 -22.01 -16.59 21.38
C ASP A 309 -23.36 -15.91 21.08
N GLY A 310 -24.45 -16.55 21.52
CA GLY A 310 -25.78 -15.95 21.55
C GLY A 310 -26.55 -15.94 20.22
N LEU A 311 -26.03 -16.63 19.20
CA LEU A 311 -26.62 -16.66 17.87
C LEU A 311 -27.43 -17.93 17.61
N ARG A 312 -28.34 -17.86 16.63
CA ARG A 312 -29.15 -18.99 16.15
C ARG A 312 -29.05 -19.10 14.64
N SER A 313 -29.08 -20.33 14.13
CA SER A 313 -29.00 -20.59 12.69
C SER A 313 -30.38 -20.58 12.03
N THR A 314 -30.48 -19.97 10.84
CA THR A 314 -31.61 -20.14 9.92
C THR A 314 -31.65 -21.55 9.31
N GLN A 315 -30.56 -22.29 9.39
CA GLN A 315 -30.42 -23.64 8.85
C GLN A 315 -29.88 -24.60 9.93
N PRO A 316 -30.68 -24.95 10.95
CA PRO A 316 -30.25 -25.89 11.98
C PRO A 316 -29.74 -27.21 11.38
N GLY A 317 -28.60 -27.69 11.85
CA GLY A 317 -27.96 -28.91 11.36
C GLY A 317 -27.10 -28.74 10.10
N LYS A 318 -27.09 -27.57 9.45
CA LYS A 318 -26.10 -27.26 8.41
C LYS A 318 -24.81 -26.74 9.03
N ARG A 319 -23.70 -27.30 8.56
CA ARG A 319 -22.36 -26.88 8.94
C ARG A 319 -21.84 -25.77 8.04
N ILE A 320 -21.10 -24.82 8.61
CA ILE A 320 -20.31 -23.82 7.90
C ILE A 320 -18.83 -24.14 8.13
N VAL A 321 -18.05 -24.14 7.05
CA VAL A 321 -16.58 -24.08 7.10
C VAL A 321 -16.13 -23.12 6.01
N GLY A 322 -15.43 -22.06 6.40
CA GLY A 322 -14.97 -21.05 5.44
C GLY A 322 -14.09 -19.97 6.06
N THR A 323 -13.72 -18.99 5.23
CA THR A 323 -12.78 -17.93 5.60
C THR A 323 -13.54 -16.65 5.94
N ALA A 324 -13.19 -15.99 7.05
CA ALA A 324 -13.89 -14.81 7.53
C ALA A 324 -13.66 -13.59 6.60
N ARG A 325 -14.75 -12.98 6.18
CA ARG A 325 -14.81 -11.61 5.65
C ARG A 325 -15.59 -10.76 6.63
N THR A 326 -15.01 -9.70 7.15
CA THR A 326 -15.57 -8.98 8.30
C THR A 326 -16.30 -7.72 7.88
N LEU A 327 -17.39 -7.38 8.56
CA LEU A 327 -18.15 -6.14 8.35
C LEU A 327 -18.41 -5.47 9.69
N ARG A 328 -18.01 -4.20 9.81
CA ARG A 328 -18.17 -3.43 11.02
C ARG A 328 -19.31 -2.44 10.91
N TYR A 329 -20.21 -2.46 11.89
CA TYR A 329 -21.19 -1.40 12.10
C TYR A 329 -20.84 -0.52 13.28
N VAL A 330 -21.15 0.77 13.16
CA VAL A 330 -21.03 1.75 14.24
C VAL A 330 -22.40 2.38 14.52
N PRO A 331 -22.61 3.00 15.71
CA PRO A 331 -23.84 3.74 15.97
C PRO A 331 -24.13 4.77 14.88
N ASN A 332 -25.38 4.82 14.42
CA ASN A 332 -25.79 5.77 13.41
C ASN A 332 -25.67 7.22 13.93
N ARG A 333 -25.19 8.09 13.05
CA ARG A 333 -25.27 9.55 13.16
C ARG A 333 -25.81 10.08 11.85
N GLU A 334 -26.85 10.90 11.91
CA GLU A 334 -27.61 11.35 10.75
C GLU A 334 -26.72 12.13 9.75
N ASP A 335 -25.74 12.88 10.23
CA ASP A 335 -24.79 13.62 9.39
C ASP A 335 -23.83 12.70 8.62
N LEU A 336 -23.48 11.53 9.19
CA LEU A 336 -22.54 10.57 8.60
C LEU A 336 -23.22 9.54 7.70
N PHE A 337 -24.55 9.38 7.80
CA PHE A 337 -25.28 8.43 6.98
C PHE A 337 -25.17 8.73 5.47
N THR A 338 -25.12 10.01 5.11
CA THR A 338 -24.99 10.43 3.70
C THR A 338 -23.71 9.90 3.05
N SER A 339 -22.60 9.86 3.79
CA SER A 339 -21.30 9.41 3.27
C SER A 339 -21.06 7.90 3.43
N HIS A 340 -21.63 7.26 4.46
CA HIS A 340 -21.32 5.86 4.81
C HIS A 340 -22.52 4.90 4.69
N GLY A 341 -23.75 5.39 4.81
CA GLY A 341 -24.96 4.54 4.83
C GLY A 341 -25.65 4.38 3.49
N GLY A 342 -25.64 5.42 2.65
CA GLY A 342 -26.27 5.42 1.33
C GLY A 342 -25.45 4.74 0.22
N GLY A 343 -26.02 4.63 -0.98
CA GLY A 343 -25.29 4.28 -2.20
C GLY A 343 -24.59 2.91 -2.15
N TYR A 344 -23.39 2.83 -2.74
CA TYR A 344 -22.52 1.66 -2.78
C TYR A 344 -21.59 1.63 -1.56
N ASN A 345 -22.18 1.51 -0.37
CA ASN A 345 -21.49 1.55 0.93
C ASN A 345 -20.62 0.29 1.21
N ALA A 346 -19.94 0.29 2.36
CA ALA A 346 -19.07 -0.82 2.81
C ALA A 346 -19.77 -2.18 2.81
N GLN A 347 -21.04 -2.25 3.23
CA GLN A 347 -21.80 -3.48 3.22
C GLN A 347 -21.99 -4.01 1.79
N LYS A 348 -22.43 -3.17 0.84
CA LYS A 348 -22.64 -3.63 -0.54
C LYS A 348 -21.33 -4.01 -1.23
N ARG A 349 -20.27 -3.23 -1.02
CA ARG A 349 -18.93 -3.54 -1.54
C ARG A 349 -18.44 -4.89 -1.07
N LEU A 350 -18.57 -5.19 0.22
CA LEU A 350 -18.21 -6.50 0.75
C LEU A 350 -19.02 -7.62 0.08
N PHE A 351 -20.34 -7.50 0.02
CA PHE A 351 -21.20 -8.56 -0.53
C PHE A 351 -20.98 -8.78 -2.03
N ASP A 352 -20.58 -7.75 -2.79
CA ASP A 352 -20.25 -7.90 -4.21
C ASP A 352 -18.87 -8.49 -4.46
N ASP A 353 -17.98 -8.43 -3.48
CA ASP A 353 -16.59 -8.91 -3.49
C ASP A 353 -16.41 -10.28 -2.80
N LEU A 354 -17.51 -10.99 -2.51
CA LEU A 354 -17.44 -12.32 -1.91
C LEU A 354 -16.97 -13.37 -2.92
N HIS A 355 -16.22 -14.34 -2.41
CA HIS A 355 -15.77 -15.51 -3.15
C HIS A 355 -16.38 -16.80 -2.58
N GLU A 356 -16.27 -17.88 -3.35
CA GLU A 356 -16.73 -19.19 -2.92
C GLU A 356 -16.05 -19.61 -1.61
N GLY A 357 -16.86 -19.98 -0.62
CA GLY A 357 -16.37 -20.39 0.69
C GLY A 357 -16.13 -19.26 1.70
N ASP A 358 -16.38 -18.00 1.34
CA ASP A 358 -16.32 -16.89 2.31
C ASP A 358 -17.43 -17.03 3.38
N VAL A 359 -17.11 -16.62 4.60
CA VAL A 359 -18.06 -16.49 5.71
C VAL A 359 -18.11 -15.03 6.13
N VAL A 360 -19.25 -14.38 5.90
CA VAL A 360 -19.42 -12.97 6.28
C VAL A 360 -19.66 -12.88 7.78
N VAL A 361 -18.80 -12.17 8.51
CA VAL A 361 -18.93 -11.96 9.96
C VAL A 361 -19.21 -10.48 10.24
N ILE A 362 -20.41 -10.19 10.72
CA ILE A 362 -20.92 -8.82 10.89
C ILE A 362 -21.00 -8.45 12.38
N GLU A 363 -20.10 -7.55 12.80
CA GLU A 363 -20.21 -6.84 14.08
C GLU A 363 -21.34 -5.82 13.97
N ALA A 364 -22.42 -6.11 14.67
CA ALA A 364 -23.56 -5.24 14.96
C ALA A 364 -23.60 -4.87 16.44
N ARG A 365 -22.46 -4.92 17.15
CA ARG A 365 -22.33 -4.46 18.54
C ARG A 365 -23.28 -5.20 19.51
N GLY A 366 -23.73 -6.40 19.14
CA GLY A 366 -24.74 -7.16 19.88
C GLY A 366 -26.16 -6.54 19.91
N ASP A 367 -26.48 -5.58 19.02
CA ASP A 367 -27.78 -4.89 19.02
C ASP A 367 -28.68 -5.36 17.86
N ASN A 368 -29.68 -6.16 18.21
CA ASN A 368 -30.64 -6.78 17.28
C ASN A 368 -31.87 -5.92 16.97
N ARG A 369 -31.91 -4.65 17.39
CA ARG A 369 -33.07 -3.74 17.16
C ARG A 369 -33.06 -3.10 15.77
N SER A 370 -32.20 -3.58 14.87
CA SER A 370 -32.11 -3.15 13.47
C SER A 370 -31.56 -4.28 12.61
N GLY A 371 -32.00 -4.36 11.35
CA GLY A 371 -31.45 -5.30 10.38
C GLY A 371 -30.05 -4.88 9.93
N THR A 372 -29.06 -5.77 10.08
CA THR A 372 -27.72 -5.66 9.46
C THR A 372 -27.58 -6.54 8.21
N LEU A 373 -28.60 -7.35 7.94
CA LEU A 373 -28.74 -8.20 6.76
C LEU A 373 -30.20 -8.17 6.28
N GLY A 374 -30.42 -8.43 5.00
CA GLY A 374 -31.73 -8.72 4.44
C GLY A 374 -31.63 -9.66 3.23
N ASP A 375 -32.79 -9.99 2.69
CA ASP A 375 -33.01 -10.87 1.53
C ASP A 375 -32.05 -10.65 0.35
N ILE A 376 -31.89 -9.41 -0.14
CA ILE A 376 -31.07 -9.12 -1.33
C ILE A 376 -29.59 -9.48 -1.10
N LEU A 377 -29.06 -9.16 0.08
CA LEU A 377 -27.66 -9.43 0.43
C LEU A 377 -27.44 -10.93 0.68
N ALA A 378 -28.38 -11.60 1.35
CA ALA A 378 -28.33 -13.05 1.50
C ALA A 378 -28.37 -13.77 0.14
N LEU A 379 -29.19 -13.28 -0.80
CA LEU A 379 -29.27 -13.82 -2.16
C LEU A 379 -27.95 -13.63 -2.92
N ARG A 380 -27.31 -12.46 -2.79
CA ARG A 380 -26.00 -12.19 -3.39
C ARG A 380 -24.92 -13.12 -2.83
N ALA A 381 -24.85 -13.26 -1.51
CA ALA A 381 -23.90 -14.17 -0.85
C ALA A 381 -24.06 -15.62 -1.33
N ARG A 382 -25.31 -16.12 -1.40
CA ARG A 382 -25.59 -17.45 -1.96
C ARG A 382 -25.13 -17.56 -3.42
N HIS A 383 -25.41 -16.56 -4.24
CA HIS A 383 -25.07 -16.58 -5.66
C HIS A 383 -23.56 -16.66 -5.90
N LEU A 384 -22.76 -16.03 -5.03
CA LEU A 384 -21.29 -16.05 -5.08
C LEU A 384 -20.68 -17.26 -4.36
N GLY A 385 -21.49 -18.16 -3.80
CA GLY A 385 -21.00 -19.37 -3.15
C GLY A 385 -20.46 -19.16 -1.73
N ALA A 386 -20.86 -18.10 -1.02
CA ALA A 386 -20.48 -17.91 0.38
C ALA A 386 -20.90 -19.12 1.23
N ALA A 387 -20.00 -19.59 2.09
CA ALA A 387 -20.24 -20.72 3.00
C ALA A 387 -21.27 -20.37 4.09
N GLY A 388 -21.37 -19.10 4.46
CA GLY A 388 -22.43 -18.64 5.37
C GLY A 388 -22.28 -17.19 5.81
N ILE A 389 -23.18 -16.78 6.70
CA ILE A 389 -23.22 -15.43 7.28
C ILE A 389 -23.37 -15.57 8.80
N VAL A 390 -22.66 -14.75 9.55
CA VAL A 390 -22.69 -14.66 11.01
C VAL A 390 -22.88 -13.20 11.38
N THR A 391 -23.90 -12.88 12.17
CA THR A 391 -24.10 -11.52 12.69
C THR A 391 -24.59 -11.56 14.12
N ASP A 392 -24.01 -10.74 14.99
CA ASP A 392 -24.55 -10.51 16.33
C ASP A 392 -25.68 -9.45 16.35
N GLY A 393 -26.19 -9.11 15.17
CA GLY A 393 -27.30 -8.18 14.94
C GLY A 393 -28.59 -8.85 14.53
N GLY A 394 -29.56 -8.00 14.17
CA GLY A 394 -30.86 -8.43 13.66
C GLY A 394 -30.82 -8.71 12.16
N VAL A 395 -31.68 -9.61 11.70
CA VAL A 395 -31.87 -9.90 10.27
C VAL A 395 -33.26 -9.41 9.85
N ARG A 396 -33.32 -8.65 8.76
CA ARG A 396 -34.57 -8.23 8.12
C ARG A 396 -35.07 -9.34 7.20
N ASP A 397 -36.39 -9.47 7.10
CA ASP A 397 -37.06 -10.50 6.30
C ASP A 397 -36.54 -11.90 6.60
N LEU A 398 -36.45 -12.23 7.90
CA LEU A 398 -35.81 -13.44 8.39
C LEU A 398 -36.35 -14.72 7.72
N ASP A 399 -37.66 -14.80 7.50
CA ASP A 399 -38.27 -15.95 6.84
C ASP A 399 -37.76 -16.10 5.39
N VAL A 400 -37.65 -14.98 4.66
CA VAL A 400 -37.11 -14.97 3.28
C VAL A 400 -35.63 -15.32 3.28
N VAL A 401 -34.85 -14.79 4.22
CA VAL A 401 -33.42 -15.16 4.38
C VAL A 401 -33.27 -16.65 4.69
N THR A 402 -34.18 -17.20 5.48
CA THR A 402 -34.24 -18.64 5.78
C THR A 402 -34.51 -19.45 4.52
N GLU A 403 -35.47 -19.04 3.70
CA GLU A 403 -35.80 -19.68 2.42
C GLU A 403 -34.67 -19.61 1.38
N ILE A 404 -33.86 -18.53 1.38
CA ILE A 404 -32.72 -18.38 0.45
C ILE A 404 -31.73 -19.53 0.61
N GLY A 405 -31.54 -20.04 1.84
CA GLY A 405 -30.82 -21.28 2.10
C GLY A 405 -29.33 -21.14 2.41
N VAL A 406 -28.78 -19.92 2.39
CA VAL A 406 -27.42 -19.63 2.89
C VAL A 406 -27.44 -19.71 4.43
N PRO A 407 -26.65 -20.59 5.08
CA PRO A 407 -26.64 -20.69 6.53
C PRO A 407 -26.30 -19.34 7.17
N THR A 408 -27.23 -18.83 8.00
CA THR A 408 -27.10 -17.51 8.62
C THR A 408 -27.27 -17.64 10.13
N TYR A 409 -26.22 -17.32 10.90
CA TYR A 409 -26.27 -17.20 12.35
C TYR A 409 -26.60 -15.76 12.74
N HIS A 410 -27.63 -15.57 13.55
CA HIS A 410 -28.16 -14.24 13.86
C HIS A 410 -28.68 -14.11 15.30
N ALA A 411 -28.80 -12.88 15.80
CA ALA A 411 -29.32 -12.58 17.16
C ALA A 411 -30.85 -12.34 17.20
N GLY A 412 -31.53 -12.37 16.05
CA GLY A 412 -32.99 -12.27 15.96
C GLY A 412 -33.49 -11.72 14.62
N GLY A 413 -34.80 -11.73 14.41
CA GLY A 413 -35.46 -11.07 13.28
C GLY A 413 -35.89 -9.65 13.65
N HIS A 414 -35.75 -8.69 12.74
CA HIS A 414 -36.17 -7.30 12.99
C HIS A 414 -36.59 -6.58 11.68
N PRO A 415 -37.72 -5.84 11.64
CA PRO A 415 -38.23 -5.24 10.39
C PRO A 415 -37.49 -3.99 9.91
N ALA A 416 -36.76 -3.29 10.78
CA ALA A 416 -36.07 -2.04 10.42
C ALA A 416 -34.93 -2.23 9.41
N VAL A 417 -34.83 -1.26 8.51
CA VAL A 417 -33.80 -1.16 7.47
C VAL A 417 -32.51 -0.50 7.98
N LEU A 418 -31.48 -0.56 7.13
CA LEU A 418 -30.22 0.16 7.29
C LEU A 418 -30.45 1.65 7.60
N GLY A 419 -29.66 2.20 8.54
CA GLY A 419 -29.72 3.63 8.88
C GLY A 419 -30.62 4.00 10.05
N ARG A 420 -31.31 3.04 10.68
CA ARG A 420 -32.09 3.31 11.91
C ARG A 420 -31.20 3.52 13.14
N LEU A 421 -30.36 2.54 13.43
CA LEU A 421 -29.54 2.51 14.66
C LEU A 421 -28.04 2.33 14.38
N HIS A 422 -27.71 1.79 13.19
CA HIS A 422 -26.34 1.44 12.83
C HIS A 422 -26.08 1.83 11.37
N VAL A 423 -24.82 2.14 11.08
CA VAL A 423 -24.31 2.42 9.74
C VAL A 423 -23.10 1.51 9.47
N PRO A 424 -23.00 0.88 8.28
CA PRO A 424 -21.84 0.09 7.92
C PRO A 424 -20.65 1.03 7.74
N TRP A 425 -19.53 0.72 8.37
CA TRP A 425 -18.40 1.64 8.48
C TRP A 425 -17.23 1.19 7.62
N SER A 426 -16.76 -0.03 7.86
CA SER A 426 -15.61 -0.65 7.19
C SER A 426 -15.85 -2.14 7.02
N TYR A 427 -15.12 -2.76 6.08
CA TYR A 427 -15.09 -4.19 5.86
C TYR A 427 -13.63 -4.65 5.72
N ASP A 428 -13.38 -5.94 5.95
CA ASP A 428 -12.05 -6.54 6.01
C ASP A 428 -11.10 -5.84 7.01
N GLU A 429 -11.65 -5.52 8.18
CA GLU A 429 -10.92 -5.07 9.37
C GLU A 429 -11.14 -6.01 10.56
N THR A 430 -10.36 -5.88 11.63
CA THR A 430 -10.65 -6.63 12.87
C THR A 430 -11.98 -6.17 13.47
N VAL A 431 -12.87 -7.10 13.81
CA VAL A 431 -14.19 -6.84 14.41
C VAL A 431 -14.42 -7.62 15.69
N ALA A 432 -15.38 -7.17 16.50
CA ALA A 432 -15.87 -7.88 17.67
C ALA A 432 -17.29 -8.37 17.43
N CYS A 433 -17.48 -9.69 17.24
CA CYS A 433 -18.78 -10.28 16.96
C CYS A 433 -19.13 -11.31 18.02
N GLY A 434 -20.27 -11.12 18.72
CA GLY A 434 -20.78 -12.09 19.71
C GLY A 434 -19.77 -12.43 20.82
N GLY A 435 -18.90 -11.49 21.18
CA GLY A 435 -17.88 -11.67 22.23
C GLY A 435 -16.50 -12.13 21.75
N ALA A 436 -16.36 -12.60 20.50
CA ALA A 436 -15.08 -12.98 19.91
C ALA A 436 -14.46 -11.86 19.08
N THR A 437 -13.13 -11.83 19.04
CA THR A 437 -12.37 -11.04 18.06
C THR A 437 -12.25 -11.85 16.77
N VAL A 438 -12.57 -11.25 15.63
CA VAL A 438 -12.49 -11.88 14.31
C VAL A 438 -11.67 -11.00 13.38
N GLN A 439 -10.64 -11.58 12.77
CA GLN A 439 -9.83 -10.95 11.74
C GLN A 439 -10.24 -11.46 10.36
N PRO A 440 -10.09 -10.64 9.31
CA PRO A 440 -10.20 -11.12 7.94
C PRO A 440 -9.22 -12.27 7.73
N GLY A 441 -9.69 -13.37 7.14
CA GLY A 441 -8.88 -14.57 6.94
C GLY A 441 -9.00 -15.63 8.02
N ASP A 442 -9.55 -15.33 9.21
CA ASP A 442 -9.80 -16.35 10.25
C ASP A 442 -10.69 -17.47 9.72
N ILE A 443 -10.46 -18.71 10.16
CA ILE A 443 -11.28 -19.84 9.74
C ILE A 443 -12.50 -19.94 10.66
N ILE A 444 -13.70 -19.87 10.06
CA ILE A 444 -14.97 -19.99 10.76
C ILE A 444 -15.51 -21.40 10.59
N VAL A 445 -15.76 -22.07 11.71
CA VAL A 445 -16.46 -23.34 11.76
C VAL A 445 -17.71 -23.17 12.60
N ALA A 446 -18.87 -23.53 12.07
CA ALA A 446 -20.12 -23.44 12.81
C ALA A 446 -21.05 -24.62 12.55
N ASP A 447 -21.76 -25.04 13.58
CA ASP A 447 -22.80 -26.05 13.52
C ASP A 447 -23.86 -25.81 14.61
N GLY A 448 -24.64 -26.84 14.95
CA GLY A 448 -25.70 -26.74 15.95
C GLY A 448 -25.24 -26.31 17.34
N ASP A 449 -23.96 -26.49 17.68
CA ASP A 449 -23.41 -26.16 19.00
C ASP A 449 -22.95 -24.68 19.07
N GLY A 450 -22.70 -24.04 17.93
CA GLY A 450 -22.33 -22.62 17.89
C GLY A 450 -21.40 -22.29 16.73
N VAL A 451 -20.64 -21.21 16.91
CA VAL A 451 -19.71 -20.68 15.91
C VAL A 451 -18.34 -20.48 16.58
N LEU A 452 -17.29 -21.00 15.95
CA LEU A 452 -15.91 -20.97 16.43
C LEU A 452 -15.01 -20.23 15.44
N VAL A 453 -14.09 -19.43 15.97
CA VAL A 453 -13.11 -18.64 15.24
C VAL A 453 -11.73 -19.26 15.43
N ILE A 454 -11.09 -19.69 14.35
CA ILE A 454 -9.82 -20.40 14.38
C ILE A 454 -8.75 -19.55 13.68
N PRO A 455 -7.69 -19.12 14.40
CA PRO A 455 -6.59 -18.39 13.77
C PRO A 455 -5.92 -19.20 12.64
N PRO A 456 -5.64 -18.61 11.46
CA PRO A 456 -5.15 -19.34 10.30
C PRO A 456 -3.81 -20.05 10.56
N ALA A 457 -2.96 -19.45 11.39
CA ALA A 457 -1.66 -20.03 11.74
C ALA A 457 -1.76 -21.34 12.55
N LEU A 458 -2.91 -21.63 13.16
CA LEU A 458 -3.08 -22.77 14.06
C LEU A 458 -3.93 -23.91 13.46
N VAL A 459 -4.64 -23.65 12.37
CA VAL A 459 -5.70 -24.53 11.89
C VAL A 459 -5.21 -25.93 11.53
N ARG A 460 -4.05 -26.07 10.88
CA ARG A 460 -3.52 -27.38 10.46
C ARG A 460 -3.13 -28.24 11.66
N GLU A 461 -2.35 -27.67 12.58
CA GLU A 461 -1.95 -28.34 13.82
C GLU A 461 -3.18 -28.72 14.68
N LEU A 462 -4.17 -27.82 14.75
CA LEU A 462 -5.42 -28.07 15.47
C LEU A 462 -6.20 -29.24 14.85
N VAL A 463 -6.30 -29.32 13.52
CA VAL A 463 -7.00 -30.40 12.83
C VAL A 463 -6.31 -31.75 13.06
N GLU A 464 -4.99 -31.81 12.90
CA GLU A 464 -4.23 -33.04 13.12
C GLU A 464 -4.45 -33.60 14.53
N GLU A 465 -4.36 -32.74 15.56
CA GLU A 465 -4.62 -33.15 16.95
C GLU A 465 -6.07 -33.52 17.21
N SER A 466 -7.02 -32.83 16.58
CA SER A 466 -8.45 -33.09 16.78
C SER A 466 -8.86 -34.43 16.20
N ILE A 467 -8.31 -34.82 15.04
CA ILE A 467 -8.53 -36.14 14.44
C ILE A 467 -8.05 -37.25 15.38
N GLU A 468 -6.88 -37.09 15.98
CA GLU A 468 -6.35 -38.07 16.94
C GLU A 468 -7.18 -38.10 18.24
N GLN A 469 -7.66 -36.95 18.70
CA GLN A 469 -8.55 -36.89 19.85
C GLN A 469 -9.87 -37.63 19.59
N GLU A 470 -10.47 -37.48 18.41
CA GLU A 470 -11.73 -38.17 18.07
C GLU A 470 -11.55 -39.68 18.00
N ARG A 471 -10.46 -40.17 17.43
CA ARG A 471 -10.13 -41.61 17.43
C ARG A 471 -10.02 -42.16 18.85
N ALA A 472 -9.38 -41.41 19.74
CA ALA A 472 -9.29 -41.77 21.15
C ALA A 472 -10.67 -41.78 21.84
N GLU A 473 -11.52 -40.80 21.53
CA GLU A 473 -12.87 -40.70 22.07
C GLU A 473 -13.81 -41.81 21.54
N GLU A 474 -13.69 -42.18 20.25
CA GLU A 474 -14.39 -43.33 19.67
C GLU A 474 -14.00 -44.65 20.37
N PHE A 475 -12.71 -44.85 20.62
CA PHE A 475 -12.24 -46.00 21.38
C PHE A 475 -12.84 -46.00 22.80
N ILE A 476 -12.80 -44.87 23.49
CA ILE A 476 -13.38 -44.72 24.84
C ILE A 476 -14.88 -45.03 24.81
N ALA A 477 -15.62 -44.48 23.86
CA ALA A 477 -17.06 -44.73 23.71
C ALA A 477 -17.34 -46.22 23.50
N ALA A 478 -16.58 -46.90 22.64
CA ALA A 478 -16.71 -48.34 22.42
C ALA A 478 -16.44 -49.17 23.69
N GLN A 479 -15.46 -48.77 24.52
CA GLN A 479 -15.21 -49.44 25.80
C GLN A 479 -16.34 -49.21 26.82
N VAL A 480 -16.88 -47.99 26.87
CA VAL A 480 -18.05 -47.67 27.71
C VAL A 480 -19.26 -48.49 27.29
N ASP A 481 -19.53 -48.61 25.98
CA ASP A 481 -20.61 -49.45 25.44
C ASP A 481 -20.38 -50.94 25.72
N ALA A 482 -19.13 -51.38 25.80
CA ALA A 482 -18.75 -52.73 26.22
C ALA A 482 -18.91 -52.97 27.74
N GLY A 483 -19.30 -51.94 28.51
CA GLY A 483 -19.59 -52.03 29.94
C GLY A 483 -18.43 -51.66 30.87
N GLU A 484 -17.34 -51.11 30.33
CA GLU A 484 -16.20 -50.67 31.14
C GLU A 484 -16.51 -49.43 31.97
N ARG A 485 -15.81 -49.28 33.11
CA ARG A 485 -16.00 -48.12 33.99
C ARG A 485 -15.32 -46.88 33.39
N ILE A 486 -15.97 -45.73 33.52
CA ILE A 486 -15.44 -44.43 33.07
C ILE A 486 -14.17 -44.02 33.85
N ASP A 487 -14.08 -44.40 35.13
CA ASP A 487 -12.95 -44.06 35.99
C ASP A 487 -11.64 -44.67 35.46
N GLY A 488 -10.67 -43.81 35.17
CA GLY A 488 -9.40 -44.18 34.53
C GLY A 488 -9.47 -44.37 33.01
N LEU A 489 -10.66 -44.43 32.40
CA LEU A 489 -10.87 -44.49 30.95
C LEU A 489 -11.03 -43.10 30.32
N PHE A 490 -11.67 -42.15 31.02
CA PHE A 490 -11.84 -40.77 30.54
C PHE A 490 -11.46 -39.74 31.63
N PRO A 491 -10.27 -39.11 31.57
CA PRO A 491 -9.21 -39.32 30.57
C PRO A 491 -8.46 -40.65 30.78
N MET A 492 -7.95 -41.24 29.69
CA MET A 492 -7.25 -42.52 29.72
C MET A 492 -5.99 -42.48 30.61
N ASN A 493 -5.92 -43.43 31.54
CA ASN A 493 -4.71 -43.75 32.31
C ASN A 493 -3.69 -44.53 31.44
N ALA A 494 -2.55 -44.91 32.03
CA ALA A 494 -1.49 -45.61 31.31
C ALA A 494 -1.93 -46.97 30.70
N GLU A 495 -2.82 -47.69 31.39
CA GLU A 495 -3.31 -48.99 30.92
C GLU A 495 -4.20 -48.82 29.67
N TRP A 496 -5.17 -47.89 29.73
CA TRP A 496 -6.06 -47.65 28.60
C TRP A 496 -5.35 -47.04 27.40
N ARG A 497 -4.34 -46.19 27.61
CA ARG A 497 -3.49 -45.70 26.51
C ARG A 497 -2.74 -46.82 25.80
N ALA A 498 -2.25 -47.82 26.53
CA ALA A 498 -1.59 -48.98 25.93
C ALA A 498 -2.58 -49.82 25.10
N LYS A 499 -3.80 -50.02 25.60
CA LYS A 499 -4.88 -50.71 24.86
C LYS A 499 -5.30 -49.94 23.60
N TYR A 500 -5.41 -48.61 23.69
CA TYR A 500 -5.69 -47.75 22.55
C TYR A 500 -4.59 -47.85 21.49
N ALA A 501 -3.31 -47.70 21.87
CA ALA A 501 -2.19 -47.82 20.94
C ALA A 501 -2.17 -49.18 20.21
N ALA A 502 -2.39 -50.28 20.94
CA ALA A 502 -2.49 -51.61 20.35
C ALA A 502 -3.68 -51.76 19.38
N SER A 503 -4.81 -51.08 19.65
CA SER A 503 -5.97 -51.09 18.74
C SER A 503 -5.70 -50.33 17.44
N GLN A 504 -4.92 -49.25 17.48
CA GLN A 504 -4.55 -48.47 16.29
C GLN A 504 -3.57 -49.26 15.40
N GLU A 505 -2.62 -50.00 15.98
CA GLU A 505 -1.72 -50.89 15.23
C GLU A 505 -2.46 -52.01 14.50
N GLN A 506 -3.56 -52.53 15.06
CA GLN A 506 -4.38 -53.56 14.43
C GLN A 506 -5.33 -53.02 13.35
N ALA A 507 -5.73 -51.75 13.44
CA ALA A 507 -6.57 -51.09 12.43
C ALA A 507 -5.77 -50.54 11.23
N GLY A 508 -4.46 -50.33 11.39
CA GLY A 508 -3.54 -49.85 10.35
C GLY A 508 -2.84 -50.93 9.53
N ALA A 509 -3.10 -52.22 9.81
CA ALA A 509 -2.63 -53.39 9.05
C ALA A 509 -3.77 -53.98 8.21
#